data_AF-A0A836PYD7-F1
#
_entry.id   AF-A0A836PYD7-F1
#
_cell.length_a   1.000
_cell.length_b   1.000
_cell.length_c   1.000
_cell.angle_alpha   90.00
_cell.angle_beta   90.00
_cell.angle_gamma   90.00
#
_symmetry.space_group_name_H-M   'P 1'
#
loop_
_entity.id
_entity.type
_entity.pdbx_description
1 polymer ?
#
loop_
_entity_poly.entity_id
_entity_poly.type
_entity_poly.pdbx_seq_one_letter_code
_entity_poly.pdbx_strand_id
1 'polypeptide(L)'
;METYQALAHHLAMQPDTLSLYQQGWLTRLPPIPSSVKTLAVRSCGNLFDIGVSLPDGIETINLYGAVALTRLPKRLPKGLKRLMLNYCTSLKRLPELPTGIERLDLDDAGLVEVDGLPEGLKELSLNRCASLTRIGKLPSTLTSLCVRECKQLEQLPELPAGLETLFITNSGLKSLPDLPDSVKLLDIGGVEHLLAGRKAPASLQSMIGFGGWLHRG
;
A
#
# COMPACT_ATOMS: atom_id res chain seq x y z
N MET A 1 -5.75 33.68 2.01
CA MET A 1 -4.51 34.44 1.76
C MET A 1 -3.37 33.92 2.64
N GLU A 2 -3.59 33.71 3.95
CA GLU A 2 -2.56 33.18 4.87
C GLU A 2 -2.05 31.77 4.52
N THR A 3 -2.91 30.91 3.96
CA THR A 3 -2.54 29.53 3.58
C THR A 3 -1.50 29.47 2.46
N TYR A 4 -1.58 30.37 1.47
CA TYR A 4 -0.61 30.43 0.37
C TYR A 4 0.74 31.01 0.80
N GLN A 5 0.77 31.90 1.79
CA GLN A 5 2.02 32.45 2.35
C GLN A 5 2.77 31.41 3.18
N ALA A 6 2.05 30.59 3.97
CA ALA A 6 2.66 29.48 4.70
C ALA A 6 3.21 28.40 3.75
N LEU A 7 2.49 28.09 2.66
CA LEU A 7 2.95 27.21 1.58
C LEU A 7 4.22 27.73 0.90
N ALA A 8 4.25 29.02 0.54
CA ALA A 8 5.41 29.64 -0.10
C ALA A 8 6.64 29.63 0.82
N HIS A 9 6.47 29.89 2.12
CA HIS A 9 7.57 29.84 3.09
C HIS A 9 8.11 28.42 3.29
N HIS A 10 7.22 27.41 3.34
CA HIS A 10 7.63 26.00 3.43
C HIS A 10 8.46 25.57 2.22
N LEU A 11 8.00 25.92 1.02
CA LEU A 11 8.70 25.60 -0.23
C LEU A 11 10.00 26.38 -0.43
N ALA A 12 10.14 27.56 0.18
CA ALA A 12 11.42 28.28 0.18
C ALA A 12 12.51 27.53 0.95
N MET A 13 12.12 26.77 1.98
CA MET A 13 13.04 25.98 2.81
C MET A 13 13.21 24.54 2.29
N GLN A 14 12.19 23.98 1.63
CA GLN A 14 12.19 22.63 1.06
C GLN A 14 11.52 22.65 -0.32
N PRO A 15 12.26 23.02 -1.39
CA PRO A 15 11.66 23.28 -2.70
C PRO A 15 11.11 22.03 -3.40
N ASP A 16 11.56 20.85 -2.97
CA ASP A 16 11.14 19.55 -3.52
C ASP A 16 10.07 18.84 -2.68
N THR A 17 9.71 19.38 -1.52
CA THR A 17 8.82 18.71 -0.57
C THR A 17 7.72 19.66 -0.13
N LEU A 18 6.48 19.21 -0.31
CA LEU A 18 5.32 19.86 0.26
C LEU A 18 4.72 18.98 1.34
N SER A 19 4.87 19.37 2.61
CA SER A 19 4.27 18.68 3.76
C SER A 19 3.17 19.53 4.40
N LEU A 20 1.94 19.00 4.40
CA LEU A 20 0.79 19.51 5.13
C LEU A 20 0.41 18.50 6.22
N TYR A 21 0.31 18.95 7.47
CA TYR A 21 -0.01 18.09 8.60
C TYR A 21 -1.18 18.66 9.41
N GLN A 22 -2.17 17.81 9.73
CA GLN A 22 -3.32 18.16 10.58
C GLN A 22 -4.06 19.43 10.16
N GLN A 23 -4.16 19.67 8.86
CA GLN A 23 -4.88 20.84 8.33
C GLN A 23 -6.39 20.54 8.33
N GLY A 24 -7.04 20.76 9.48
CA GLY A 24 -8.47 20.48 9.64
C GLY A 24 -9.39 21.25 8.70
N TRP A 25 -8.93 22.38 8.13
CA TRP A 25 -9.68 23.14 7.13
C TRP A 25 -9.47 22.65 5.69
N LEU A 26 -8.46 21.81 5.45
CA LEU A 26 -8.06 21.41 4.10
C LEU A 26 -9.02 20.37 3.55
N THR A 27 -9.84 20.78 2.59
CA THR A 27 -10.80 19.90 1.90
C THR A 27 -10.34 19.50 0.49
N ARG A 28 -9.49 20.34 -0.13
CA ARG A 28 -8.86 20.14 -1.43
C ARG A 28 -7.44 20.70 -1.43
N LEU A 29 -6.57 20.14 -2.27
CA LEU A 29 -5.22 20.67 -2.42
C LEU A 29 -5.20 21.97 -3.23
N PRO A 30 -4.34 22.94 -2.86
CA PRO A 30 -3.99 24.05 -3.73
C PRO A 30 -3.15 23.57 -4.93
N PRO A 31 -2.93 24.40 -5.96
CA PRO A 31 -2.00 24.09 -7.04
C PRO A 31 -0.62 23.72 -6.49
N ILE A 32 -0.10 22.57 -6.93
CA ILE A 32 1.19 22.04 -6.48
C ILE A 32 2.28 22.51 -7.45
N PRO A 33 3.36 23.16 -6.98
CA PRO A 33 4.46 23.56 -7.84
C PRO A 33 5.15 22.38 -8.51
N SER A 34 5.63 22.58 -9.74
CA SER A 34 6.31 21.54 -10.52
C SER A 34 7.66 21.09 -9.94
N SER A 35 8.25 21.87 -9.04
CA SER A 35 9.48 21.51 -8.33
C SER A 35 9.27 20.40 -7.29
N VAL A 36 8.03 20.20 -6.83
CA VAL A 36 7.70 19.24 -5.79
C VAL A 36 7.89 17.81 -6.30
N LYS A 37 8.72 17.05 -5.60
CA LYS A 37 8.94 15.62 -5.77
C LYS A 37 8.20 14.80 -4.71
N THR A 38 8.02 15.34 -3.52
CA THR A 38 7.34 14.68 -2.40
C THR A 38 6.14 15.49 -1.94
N LEU A 39 4.95 14.93 -2.08
CA LEU A 39 3.70 15.48 -1.56
C LEU A 39 3.24 14.66 -0.35
N ALA A 40 3.34 15.24 0.85
CA ALA A 40 2.91 14.60 2.09
C ALA A 40 1.76 15.38 2.73
N VAL A 41 0.54 14.86 2.67
CA VAL A 41 -0.67 15.47 3.22
C VAL A 41 -1.23 14.53 4.28
N ARG A 42 -0.78 14.72 5.52
CA ARG A 42 -0.94 13.75 6.61
C ARG A 42 -1.94 14.24 7.66
N SER A 43 -2.83 13.35 8.09
CA SER A 43 -3.86 13.61 9.10
C SER A 43 -4.78 14.80 8.76
N CYS A 44 -4.95 15.11 7.48
CA CYS A 44 -5.90 16.12 7.00
C CYS A 44 -7.26 15.45 6.82
N GLY A 45 -7.98 15.26 7.94
CA GLY A 45 -9.19 14.42 7.98
C GLY A 45 -10.35 14.91 7.10
N ASN A 46 -10.40 16.19 6.74
CA ASN A 46 -11.44 16.75 5.88
C ASN A 46 -11.09 16.75 4.38
N LEU A 47 -9.90 16.28 4.01
CA LEU A 47 -9.46 16.20 2.62
C LEU A 47 -10.22 15.08 1.91
N PHE A 48 -11.15 15.46 1.03
CA PHE A 48 -12.00 14.48 0.33
C PHE A 48 -11.59 14.26 -1.14
N ASP A 49 -10.80 15.18 -1.71
CA ASP A 49 -10.40 15.20 -3.11
C ASP A 49 -9.04 15.93 -3.26
N ILE A 50 -8.05 15.32 -3.91
CA ILE A 50 -6.74 15.94 -4.15
C ILE A 50 -6.65 16.70 -5.49
N GLY A 51 -7.74 16.80 -6.24
CA GLY A 51 -7.81 17.50 -7.51
C GLY A 51 -7.53 16.60 -8.73
N VAL A 52 -7.52 17.22 -9.92
CA VAL A 52 -7.48 16.50 -11.22
C VAL A 52 -6.11 16.46 -11.88
N SER A 53 -5.14 17.25 -11.40
CA SER A 53 -3.80 17.30 -11.99
C SER A 53 -2.75 17.50 -10.90
N LEU A 54 -1.74 16.63 -10.92
CA LEU A 54 -0.55 16.70 -10.09
C LEU A 54 0.66 16.77 -11.03
N PRO A 55 1.74 17.51 -10.69
CA PRO A 55 2.94 17.56 -11.51
C PRO A 55 3.53 16.17 -11.76
N ASP A 56 3.90 15.87 -13.02
CA ASP A 56 4.46 14.58 -13.42
C ASP A 56 5.80 14.24 -12.73
N GLY A 57 6.50 15.26 -12.21
CA GLY A 57 7.76 15.13 -11.47
C GLY A 57 7.62 14.63 -10.02
N ILE A 58 6.39 14.46 -9.51
CA ILE A 58 6.17 13.91 -8.17
C ILE A 58 6.55 12.43 -8.16
N GLU A 59 7.47 12.08 -7.26
CA GLU A 59 7.98 10.73 -7.05
C GLU A 59 7.32 10.05 -5.84
N THR A 60 6.77 10.81 -4.88
CA THR A 60 6.13 10.29 -3.67
C THR A 60 4.88 11.05 -3.31
N ILE A 61 3.79 10.31 -3.08
CA ILE A 61 2.54 10.82 -2.52
C ILE A 61 2.25 10.08 -1.22
N ASN A 62 2.07 10.81 -0.12
CA ASN A 62 1.66 10.28 1.16
C ASN A 62 0.40 11.02 1.64
N LEU A 63 -0.72 10.31 1.69
CA LEU A 63 -2.03 10.82 2.13
C LEU A 63 -2.48 10.17 3.45
N TYR A 64 -1.53 9.78 4.31
CA TYR A 64 -1.80 9.13 5.58
C TYR A 64 -2.93 9.85 6.34
N GLY A 65 -3.96 9.14 6.78
CA GLY A 65 -5.02 9.71 7.61
C GLY A 65 -5.93 10.70 6.89
N ALA A 66 -5.94 10.73 5.56
CA ALA A 66 -6.96 11.43 4.78
C ALA A 66 -8.28 10.62 4.80
N VAL A 67 -8.90 10.53 5.98
CA VAL A 67 -10.04 9.65 6.24
C VAL A 67 -11.29 9.97 5.41
N ALA A 68 -11.47 11.23 4.99
CA ALA A 68 -12.56 11.64 4.11
C ALA A 68 -12.25 11.46 2.61
N LEU A 69 -11.05 11.02 2.22
CA LEU A 69 -10.65 10.86 0.82
C LEU A 69 -11.51 9.79 0.16
N THR A 70 -12.34 10.20 -0.81
CA THR A 70 -13.27 9.29 -1.50
C THR A 70 -12.74 8.81 -2.85
N ARG A 71 -11.81 9.57 -3.44
CA ARG A 71 -11.23 9.27 -4.76
C ARG A 71 -9.86 9.92 -4.94
N LEU A 72 -9.09 9.33 -5.83
CA LEU A 72 -7.87 9.90 -6.41
C LEU A 72 -8.15 10.41 -7.83
N PRO A 73 -7.31 11.29 -8.39
CA PRO A 73 -7.37 11.66 -9.80
C PRO A 73 -7.27 10.42 -10.69
N LYS A 74 -7.93 10.46 -11.85
CA LYS A 74 -7.88 9.37 -12.83
C LYS A 74 -6.45 9.08 -13.32
N ARG A 75 -5.60 10.12 -13.37
CA ARG A 75 -4.20 10.02 -13.77
C ARG A 75 -3.33 10.51 -12.62
N LEU A 76 -2.47 9.64 -12.13
CA LEU A 76 -1.42 9.98 -11.18
C LEU A 76 -0.15 10.41 -11.93
N PRO A 77 0.78 11.13 -11.27
CA PRO A 77 2.05 11.54 -11.86
C PRO A 77 2.81 10.39 -12.49
N LYS A 78 3.33 10.57 -13.71
CA LYS A 78 4.10 9.52 -14.40
C LYS A 78 5.37 9.11 -13.66
N GLY A 79 6.01 10.04 -12.95
CA GLY A 79 7.22 9.80 -12.17
C GLY A 79 6.97 9.15 -10.79
N LEU A 80 5.72 8.84 -10.44
CA LEU A 80 5.36 8.36 -9.11
C LEU A 80 5.96 6.97 -8.84
N LYS A 81 6.77 6.87 -7.78
CA LYS A 81 7.39 5.62 -7.32
C LYS A 81 6.76 5.07 -6.05
N ARG A 82 6.24 5.95 -5.19
CA ARG A 82 5.68 5.57 -3.88
C ARG A 82 4.33 6.23 -3.65
N LEU A 83 3.33 5.42 -3.31
CA LEU A 83 1.99 5.87 -2.98
C LEU A 83 1.57 5.29 -1.62
N MET A 84 1.32 6.17 -0.64
CA MET A 84 0.90 5.79 0.70
C MET A 84 -0.49 6.34 0.97
N LEU A 85 -1.46 5.45 1.17
CA LEU A 85 -2.88 5.76 1.39
C LEU A 85 -3.36 5.23 2.74
N ASN A 86 -2.45 5.12 3.70
CA ASN A 86 -2.75 4.53 4.99
C ASN A 86 -3.89 5.30 5.68
N TYR A 87 -4.82 4.59 6.31
CA TYR A 87 -6.00 5.18 6.97
C TYR A 87 -6.93 5.99 6.03
N CYS A 88 -6.86 5.81 4.70
CA CYS A 88 -7.85 6.36 3.78
C CYS A 88 -9.12 5.49 3.77
N THR A 89 -9.86 5.50 4.88
CA THR A 89 -11.00 4.59 5.15
C THR A 89 -12.25 4.84 4.27
N SER A 90 -12.38 6.04 3.71
CA SER A 90 -13.45 6.36 2.76
C SER A 90 -13.12 5.98 1.31
N LEU A 91 -11.86 5.68 0.99
CA LEU A 91 -11.43 5.34 -0.37
C LEU A 91 -11.82 3.90 -0.68
N LYS A 92 -12.71 3.71 -1.67
CA LYS A 92 -13.25 2.38 -1.98
C LYS A 92 -12.56 1.64 -3.12
N ARG A 93 -11.88 2.38 -4.02
CA ARG A 93 -11.16 1.84 -5.18
C ARG A 93 -9.92 2.68 -5.48
N LEU A 94 -8.92 2.06 -6.10
CA LEU A 94 -7.76 2.74 -6.66
C LEU A 94 -8.06 3.27 -8.08
N PRO A 95 -7.40 4.34 -8.52
CA PRO A 95 -7.36 4.72 -9.94
C PRO A 95 -6.42 3.78 -10.71
N GLU A 96 -6.27 4.01 -12.01
CA GLU A 96 -5.18 3.41 -12.78
C GLU A 96 -3.82 3.85 -12.20
N LEU A 97 -2.98 2.88 -11.90
CA LEU A 97 -1.67 3.11 -11.29
C LEU A 97 -0.61 3.29 -12.38
N PRO A 98 0.25 4.33 -12.31
CA PRO A 98 1.35 4.50 -13.23
C PRO A 98 2.34 3.33 -13.13
N THR A 99 2.92 2.95 -14.27
CA THR A 99 3.77 1.75 -14.39
C THR A 99 5.05 1.80 -13.55
N GLY A 100 5.50 2.99 -13.16
CA GLY A 100 6.71 3.21 -12.36
C GLY A 100 6.52 3.11 -10.85
N ILE A 101 5.32 2.80 -10.33
CA ILE A 101 5.14 2.61 -8.89
C ILE A 101 5.90 1.38 -8.43
N GLU A 102 6.76 1.56 -7.43
CA GLU A 102 7.56 0.51 -6.80
C GLU A 102 7.02 0.10 -5.43
N ARG A 103 6.39 1.03 -4.69
CA ARG A 103 5.82 0.78 -3.36
C ARG A 103 4.41 1.34 -3.22
N LEU A 104 3.52 0.50 -2.69
CA LEU A 104 2.13 0.83 -2.42
C LEU A 104 1.75 0.43 -0.98
N ASP A 105 1.47 1.42 -0.15
CA ASP A 105 1.01 1.21 1.24
C ASP A 105 -0.48 1.56 1.36
N LEU A 106 -1.28 0.56 1.74
CA LEU A 106 -2.75 0.62 1.77
C LEU A 106 -3.32 0.21 3.13
N ASP A 107 -2.49 0.29 4.18
CA ASP A 107 -2.85 -0.10 5.53
C ASP A 107 -4.08 0.68 6.02
N ASP A 108 -5.04 0.01 6.63
CA ASP A 108 -6.29 0.60 7.12
C ASP A 108 -7.09 1.34 6.02
N ALA A 109 -6.84 1.08 4.74
CA ALA A 109 -7.60 1.67 3.63
C ALA A 109 -8.99 1.01 3.52
N GLY A 110 -9.99 1.80 3.12
CA GLY A 110 -11.37 1.37 2.95
C GLY A 110 -11.67 0.58 1.67
N LEU A 111 -10.62 0.07 1.01
CA LEU A 111 -10.70 -0.57 -0.30
C LEU A 111 -11.48 -1.88 -0.21
N VAL A 112 -12.37 -2.10 -1.18
CA VAL A 112 -13.10 -3.37 -1.30
C VAL A 112 -12.30 -4.36 -2.14
N GLU A 113 -11.58 -3.87 -3.14
CA GLU A 113 -10.73 -4.64 -4.02
C GLU A 113 -9.42 -3.89 -4.31
N VAL A 114 -8.36 -4.64 -4.58
CA VAL A 114 -7.08 -4.13 -5.08
C VAL A 114 -6.74 -4.88 -6.34
N ASP A 115 -6.74 -4.21 -7.48
CA ASP A 115 -6.50 -4.80 -8.81
C ASP A 115 -5.74 -3.80 -9.69
N GLY A 116 -5.30 -4.24 -10.88
CA GLY A 116 -4.56 -3.38 -11.81
C GLY A 116 -3.20 -2.92 -11.27
N LEU A 117 -2.54 -3.78 -10.49
CA LEU A 117 -1.20 -3.52 -9.97
C LEU A 117 -0.17 -3.51 -11.12
N PRO A 118 0.72 -2.51 -11.19
CA PRO A 118 1.68 -2.41 -12.28
C PRO A 118 2.85 -3.38 -12.12
N GLU A 119 3.43 -3.86 -13.24
CA GLU A 119 4.64 -4.71 -13.26
C GLU A 119 5.91 -4.01 -12.75
N GLY A 120 5.85 -2.75 -12.32
CA GLY A 120 6.96 -2.09 -11.60
C GLY A 120 6.92 -2.30 -10.09
N LEU A 121 5.80 -2.80 -9.55
CA LEU A 121 5.56 -2.86 -8.11
C LEU A 121 6.42 -3.94 -7.46
N LYS A 122 7.14 -3.55 -6.40
CA LYS A 122 8.03 -4.40 -5.60
C LYS A 122 7.45 -4.68 -4.22
N GLU A 123 6.76 -3.70 -3.65
CA GLU A 123 6.29 -3.74 -2.26
C GLU A 123 4.81 -3.37 -2.16
N LEU A 124 4.02 -4.26 -1.58
CA LEU A 124 2.60 -4.06 -1.31
C LEU A 124 2.27 -4.32 0.17
N SER A 125 1.72 -3.33 0.85
CA SER A 125 1.23 -3.45 2.22
C SER A 125 -0.28 -3.28 2.32
N LEU A 126 -0.94 -4.29 2.90
CA LEU A 126 -2.37 -4.40 3.13
C LEU A 126 -2.61 -4.87 4.57
N ASN A 127 -2.38 -4.01 5.55
CA ASN A 127 -2.68 -4.33 6.95
C ASN A 127 -4.04 -3.75 7.36
N ARG A 128 -4.85 -4.49 8.12
CA ARG A 128 -6.15 -4.07 8.68
C ARG A 128 -7.13 -3.50 7.65
N CYS A 129 -7.10 -3.98 6.40
CA CYS A 129 -8.07 -3.58 5.38
C CYS A 129 -9.42 -4.28 5.64
N ALA A 130 -10.23 -3.70 6.52
CA ALA A 130 -11.45 -4.34 7.05
C ALA A 130 -12.53 -4.64 5.99
N SER A 131 -12.51 -3.95 4.84
CA SER A 131 -13.48 -4.13 3.75
C SER A 131 -12.93 -4.91 2.56
N LEU A 132 -11.65 -5.29 2.57
CA LEU A 132 -10.98 -5.90 1.41
C LEU A 132 -11.44 -7.35 1.26
N THR A 133 -12.06 -7.66 0.12
CA THR A 133 -12.55 -9.00 -0.21
C THR A 133 -11.79 -9.66 -1.35
N ARG A 134 -11.08 -8.87 -2.18
CA ARG A 134 -10.38 -9.37 -3.37
C ARG A 134 -9.06 -8.65 -3.62
N ILE A 135 -8.04 -9.45 -3.96
CA ILE A 135 -6.80 -8.97 -4.58
C ILE A 135 -6.72 -9.58 -5.98
N GLY A 136 -6.47 -8.75 -6.99
CA GLY A 136 -6.25 -9.16 -8.38
C GLY A 136 -4.87 -9.78 -8.59
N LYS A 137 -4.46 -9.93 -9.85
CA LYS A 137 -3.16 -10.53 -10.18
C LYS A 137 -2.01 -9.74 -9.54
N LEU A 138 -1.11 -10.44 -8.85
CA LEU A 138 0.12 -9.84 -8.36
C LEU A 138 1.15 -9.74 -9.49
N PRO A 139 1.89 -8.62 -9.60
CA PRO A 139 2.91 -8.47 -10.61
C PRO A 139 4.10 -9.39 -10.33
N SER A 140 4.77 -9.81 -11.40
CA SER A 140 5.90 -10.74 -11.32
C SER A 140 7.11 -10.19 -10.57
N THR A 141 7.22 -8.86 -10.48
CA THR A 141 8.27 -8.11 -9.80
C THR A 141 8.06 -7.94 -8.30
N LEU A 142 6.92 -8.35 -7.77
CA LEU A 142 6.62 -8.15 -6.35
C LEU A 142 7.54 -9.02 -5.49
N THR A 143 8.34 -8.38 -4.64
CA THR A 143 9.29 -9.04 -3.74
C THR A 143 8.81 -9.06 -2.29
N SER A 144 7.87 -8.18 -1.92
CA SER A 144 7.30 -8.10 -0.57
C SER A 144 5.79 -7.92 -0.57
N LEU A 145 5.09 -8.81 0.13
CA LEU A 145 3.65 -8.76 0.34
C LEU A 145 3.33 -8.85 1.84
N CYS A 146 2.62 -7.85 2.35
CA CYS A 146 2.04 -7.87 3.69
C CYS A 146 0.51 -7.86 3.61
N VAL A 147 -0.14 -8.87 4.20
CA VAL A 147 -1.59 -8.99 4.33
C VAL A 147 -1.92 -9.38 5.77
N ARG A 148 -2.10 -8.39 6.64
CA ARG A 148 -2.37 -8.64 8.07
C ARG A 148 -3.75 -8.20 8.45
N GLU A 149 -4.43 -8.97 9.28
CA GLU A 149 -5.73 -8.60 9.86
C GLU A 149 -6.81 -8.24 8.81
N CYS A 150 -6.69 -8.74 7.58
CA CYS A 150 -7.68 -8.58 6.51
C CYS A 150 -8.76 -9.66 6.64
N LYS A 151 -9.72 -9.42 7.54
CA LYS A 151 -10.71 -10.43 7.97
C LYS A 151 -11.75 -10.82 6.90
N GLN A 152 -11.97 -9.97 5.90
CA GLN A 152 -12.92 -10.22 4.80
C GLN A 152 -12.26 -10.84 3.56
N LEU A 153 -10.93 -10.91 3.54
CA LEU A 153 -10.19 -11.49 2.43
C LEU A 153 -10.11 -13.00 2.61
N GLU A 154 -10.82 -13.74 1.78
CA GLU A 154 -10.92 -15.19 1.92
C GLU A 154 -9.87 -15.97 1.11
N GLN A 155 -9.29 -15.34 0.08
CA GLN A 155 -8.34 -15.97 -0.83
C GLN A 155 -7.26 -14.98 -1.28
N LEU A 156 -6.09 -15.52 -1.61
CA LEU A 156 -5.03 -14.79 -2.30
C LEU A 156 -4.91 -15.26 -3.76
N PRO A 157 -4.51 -14.38 -4.68
CA PRO A 157 -4.06 -14.78 -6.02
C PRO A 157 -2.77 -15.62 -5.94
N GLU A 158 -2.35 -16.19 -7.05
CA GLU A 158 -1.04 -16.84 -7.15
C GLU A 158 0.08 -15.90 -6.72
N LEU A 159 1.03 -16.42 -5.94
CA LEU A 159 2.18 -15.67 -5.47
C LEU A 159 3.27 -15.65 -6.55
N PRO A 160 3.92 -14.50 -6.79
CA PRO A 160 4.97 -14.41 -7.79
C PRO A 160 6.20 -15.22 -7.38
N ALA A 161 6.84 -15.87 -8.37
CA ALA A 161 7.99 -16.75 -8.13
C ALA A 161 9.23 -16.06 -7.54
N GLY A 162 9.29 -14.72 -7.59
CA GLY A 162 10.35 -13.90 -6.99
C GLY A 162 10.02 -13.33 -5.61
N LEU A 163 8.89 -13.72 -5.00
CA LEU A 163 8.47 -13.18 -3.72
C LEU A 163 9.43 -13.60 -2.60
N GLU A 164 10.04 -12.64 -1.91
CA GLU A 164 11.04 -12.93 -0.87
C GLU A 164 10.48 -12.77 0.55
N THR A 165 9.58 -11.81 0.73
CA THR A 165 8.95 -11.52 2.02
C THR A 165 7.45 -11.71 1.91
N LEU A 166 6.90 -12.60 2.75
CA LEU A 166 5.47 -12.86 2.82
C LEU A 166 5.00 -12.82 4.27
N PHE A 167 4.19 -11.83 4.60
CA PHE A 167 3.59 -11.70 5.91
C PHE A 167 2.08 -11.76 5.80
N ILE A 168 1.48 -12.85 6.27
CA ILE A 168 0.05 -13.08 6.29
C ILE A 168 -0.36 -13.43 7.72
N THR A 169 -0.88 -12.47 8.48
CA THR A 169 -1.29 -12.75 9.85
C THR A 169 -2.75 -12.45 10.09
N ASN A 170 -3.40 -13.27 10.94
CA ASN A 170 -4.74 -13.04 11.44
C ASN A 170 -5.76 -12.65 10.35
N SER A 171 -5.67 -13.22 9.14
CA SER A 171 -6.54 -12.88 8.00
C SER A 171 -7.72 -13.85 7.89
N GLY A 172 -8.75 -13.48 7.10
CA GLY A 172 -9.94 -14.30 6.87
C GLY A 172 -9.75 -15.44 5.85
N LEU A 173 -8.49 -15.79 5.54
CA LEU A 173 -8.17 -16.71 4.47
C LEU A 173 -8.67 -18.12 4.78
N LYS A 174 -9.30 -18.75 3.79
CA LYS A 174 -9.78 -20.14 3.86
C LYS A 174 -8.77 -21.13 3.26
N SER A 175 -7.85 -20.64 2.44
CA SER A 175 -6.78 -21.39 1.83
C SER A 175 -5.61 -20.47 1.49
N LEU A 176 -4.44 -21.05 1.25
CA LEU A 176 -3.27 -20.35 0.74
C LEU A 176 -2.84 -20.95 -0.61
N PRO A 177 -2.41 -20.11 -1.57
CA PRO A 177 -1.69 -20.58 -2.75
C PRO A 177 -0.36 -21.24 -2.35
N ASP A 178 0.29 -21.91 -3.30
CA ASP A 178 1.63 -22.45 -3.06
C ASP A 178 2.63 -21.34 -2.77
N LEU A 179 3.48 -21.59 -1.78
CA LEU A 179 4.52 -20.66 -1.39
C LEU A 179 5.70 -20.82 -2.36
N PRO A 180 6.18 -19.73 -3.00
CA PRO A 180 7.32 -19.82 -3.91
C PRO A 180 8.60 -20.11 -3.11
N ASP A 181 9.51 -20.89 -3.71
CA ASP A 181 10.78 -21.29 -3.08
C ASP A 181 11.70 -20.10 -2.75
N SER A 182 11.45 -18.93 -3.34
CA SER A 182 12.15 -17.68 -3.10
C SER A 182 11.86 -17.05 -1.74
N VAL A 183 10.79 -17.47 -1.04
CA VAL A 183 10.40 -16.86 0.25
C VAL A 183 11.49 -17.10 1.29
N LYS A 184 12.08 -16.01 1.78
CA LYS A 184 13.12 -15.97 2.82
C LYS A 184 12.51 -15.66 4.19
N LEU A 185 11.56 -14.74 4.22
CA LEU A 185 10.91 -14.27 5.44
C LEU A 185 9.41 -14.58 5.37
N LEU A 186 8.94 -15.43 6.28
CA LEU A 186 7.54 -15.85 6.36
C LEU A 186 6.97 -15.52 7.74
N ASP A 187 5.81 -14.87 7.77
CA ASP A 187 5.00 -14.72 8.99
C ASP A 187 3.59 -15.15 8.66
N ILE A 188 3.10 -16.16 9.36
CA ILE A 188 1.80 -16.82 9.11
C ILE A 188 0.94 -16.92 10.38
N GLY A 189 1.25 -16.07 11.38
CA GLY A 189 0.57 -16.07 12.66
C GLY A 189 -0.96 -15.98 12.53
N GLY A 190 -1.70 -16.92 13.10
CA GLY A 190 -3.16 -17.02 13.03
C GLY A 190 -3.74 -17.68 11.76
N VAL A 191 -2.91 -18.09 10.80
CA VAL A 191 -3.32 -18.85 9.60
C VAL A 191 -2.48 -20.11 9.36
N GLU A 192 -1.77 -20.56 10.40
CA GLU A 192 -0.84 -21.68 10.43
C GLU A 192 -1.42 -22.98 9.85
N HIS A 193 -2.66 -23.28 10.23
CA HIS A 193 -3.38 -24.49 9.85
C HIS A 193 -3.57 -24.64 8.32
N LEU A 194 -3.54 -23.53 7.57
CA LEU A 194 -3.68 -23.54 6.11
C LEU A 194 -2.46 -24.11 5.38
N LEU A 195 -1.32 -24.20 6.06
CA LEU A 195 -0.08 -24.77 5.54
C LEU A 195 0.21 -26.16 6.14
N ALA A 196 -0.72 -26.73 6.89
CA ALA A 196 -0.57 -28.07 7.43
C ALA A 196 -0.35 -29.09 6.30
N GLY A 197 0.70 -29.90 6.43
CA GLY A 197 1.12 -30.91 5.44
C GLY A 197 1.99 -30.36 4.31
N ARG A 198 2.20 -29.04 4.20
CA ARG A 198 2.95 -28.45 3.08
C ARG A 198 4.45 -28.39 3.36
N LYS A 199 5.24 -28.48 2.30
CA LYS A 199 6.69 -28.29 2.37
C LYS A 199 7.00 -26.80 2.56
N ALA A 200 8.00 -26.51 3.39
CA ALA A 200 8.53 -25.16 3.52
C ALA A 200 9.27 -24.71 2.24
N PRO A 201 9.26 -23.41 1.91
CA PRO A 201 10.07 -22.86 0.82
C PRO A 201 11.55 -23.19 0.97
N ALA A 202 12.23 -23.49 -0.14
CA ALA A 202 13.64 -23.85 -0.13
C ALA A 202 14.55 -22.76 0.47
N SER A 203 14.22 -21.48 0.26
CA SER A 203 15.04 -20.33 0.72
C SER A 203 14.66 -19.81 2.10
N LEU A 204 13.78 -20.49 2.85
CA LEU A 204 13.24 -19.97 4.10
C LEU A 204 14.34 -19.78 5.16
N GLN A 205 14.55 -18.52 5.57
CA GLN A 205 15.55 -18.14 6.57
C GLN A 205 14.92 -17.88 7.94
N SER A 206 13.74 -17.26 7.97
CA SER A 206 13.03 -16.93 9.20
C SER A 206 11.54 -17.17 9.04
N MET A 207 10.93 -17.78 10.06
CA MET A 207 9.50 -18.02 10.15
C MET A 207 8.97 -17.54 11.50
N ILE A 208 7.92 -16.73 11.48
CA ILE A 208 7.21 -16.23 12.67
C ILE A 208 5.79 -16.82 12.66
N GLY A 209 5.31 -17.26 13.83
CA GLY A 209 3.96 -17.79 13.98
C GLY A 209 3.84 -19.33 13.98
N PHE A 210 4.81 -20.09 14.51
CA PHE A 210 4.58 -21.53 14.76
C PHE A 210 5.30 -22.04 16.01
N GLY A 211 4.57 -22.78 16.84
CA GLY A 211 5.09 -23.61 17.94
C GLY A 211 5.16 -25.11 17.62
N GLY A 212 5.21 -25.54 16.35
CA GLY A 212 5.09 -26.97 16.06
C GLY A 212 5.36 -27.47 14.63
N TRP A 213 6.08 -26.73 13.79
CA TRP A 213 6.51 -27.25 12.48
C TRP A 213 8.03 -27.34 12.44
N LEU A 214 8.53 -28.59 12.41
CA LEU A 214 9.72 -29.07 11.69
C LEU A 214 9.94 -30.54 12.10
N HIS A 215 9.44 -31.48 11.31
CA HIS A 215 10.29 -32.64 11.04
C HIS A 215 11.23 -32.19 9.92
N ARG A 216 12.45 -31.80 10.28
CA ARG A 216 13.54 -31.92 9.32
C ARG A 216 13.64 -33.40 8.99
N GLY A 217 13.54 -33.74 7.71
CA GLY A 217 14.04 -35.02 7.22
C GLY A 217 15.52 -35.16 7.53
#